data_AF-A0A1L2Z0P5-F1
#
_entry.id   AF-A0A1L2Z0P5-F1
#
_cell.length_a   1.000
_cell.length_b   1.000
_cell.length_c   1.000
_cell.angle_alpha   90.00
_cell.angle_beta   90.00
_cell.angle_gamma   90.00
#
_symmetry.space_group_name_H-M   'P 1'
#
loop_
_entity.id
_entity.type
_entity.pdbx_description
1 polymer ?
#
loop_
_entity_poly.entity_id
_entity_poly.type
_entity_poly.pdbx_seq_one_letter_code
_entity_poly.pdbx_strand_id
1 'polypeptide(L)'
;MHKGIDFSAAKGTPIMASKSGTVEFASFGGYGNAVVIRHEDGLWILYGHMDSILTTVGAHVQQDQVIGKVGSTGDSTGNHLHFEIKN
;
A
#
# COMPACT_ATOMS: atom_id res chain seq x y z
N MET A 1 -13.43 -12.58 -4.28
CA MET A 1 -13.93 -11.24 -4.66
C MET A 1 -12.75 -10.29 -4.55
N HIS A 2 -12.30 -9.70 -5.65
CA HIS A 2 -11.27 -8.65 -5.64
C HIS A 2 -11.97 -7.32 -5.40
N LYS A 3 -11.60 -6.62 -4.32
CA LYS A 3 -12.26 -5.38 -3.87
C LYS A 3 -11.47 -4.11 -4.22
N GLY A 4 -10.27 -4.28 -4.78
CA GLY A 4 -9.36 -3.21 -5.13
C GLY A 4 -9.25 -3.00 -6.64
N ILE A 5 -8.27 -2.19 -7.03
CA ILE A 5 -7.81 -1.99 -8.40
C ILE A 5 -6.32 -2.35 -8.42
N ASP A 6 -5.90 -3.06 -9.47
CA ASP A 6 -4.51 -3.46 -9.64
C ASP A 6 -3.78 -2.57 -10.65
N PHE A 7 -2.57 -2.14 -10.28
CA PHE A 7 -1.68 -1.37 -11.15
C PHE A 7 -0.41 -2.18 -11.42
N SER A 8 -0.33 -2.77 -12.62
CA SER A 8 0.85 -3.52 -13.05
C SER A 8 2.06 -2.60 -13.22
N ALA A 9 3.18 -2.98 -12.63
CA ALA A 9 4.44 -2.25 -12.77
C ALA A 9 5.63 -3.19 -12.51
N ALA A 10 6.82 -2.80 -12.95
CA ALA A 10 8.03 -3.56 -12.67
C ALA A 10 8.30 -3.64 -11.15
N LYS A 11 8.94 -4.73 -10.72
CA LYS A 11 9.45 -4.86 -9.35
C LYS A 11 10.32 -3.66 -9.02
N GLY A 12 10.13 -3.08 -7.83
CA GLY A 12 10.92 -1.95 -7.36
C GLY A 12 10.36 -0.57 -7.73
N THR A 13 9.34 -0.49 -8.59
CA THR A 13 8.67 0.79 -8.90
C THR A 13 8.15 1.44 -7.61
N PRO A 14 8.40 2.74 -7.36
CA PRO A 14 7.94 3.41 -6.15
C PRO A 14 6.42 3.39 -6.02
N ILE A 15 5.93 3.10 -4.82
CA ILE A 15 4.52 3.27 -4.43
C ILE A 15 4.45 4.52 -3.56
N MET A 16 3.59 5.46 -3.94
CA MET A 16 3.39 6.72 -3.24
C MET A 16 2.03 6.74 -2.54
N ALA A 17 1.95 7.43 -1.41
CA ALA A 17 0.68 7.70 -0.75
C ALA A 17 -0.20 8.57 -1.65
N SER A 18 -1.38 8.09 -1.98
CA SER A 18 -2.33 8.81 -2.84
C SER A 18 -2.98 10.02 -2.14
N LYS A 19 -2.90 10.07 -0.81
CA LYS A 19 -3.41 11.16 0.03
C LYS A 19 -2.63 11.18 1.36
N SER A 20 -2.50 12.35 1.97
CA SER A 20 -1.87 12.49 3.29
C SER A 20 -2.67 11.76 4.38
N GLY A 21 -1.99 11.20 5.37
CA GLY A 21 -2.65 10.50 6.48
C GLY A 21 -1.68 9.81 7.42
N THR A 22 -2.22 9.01 8.34
CA THR A 22 -1.45 8.25 9.33
C THR A 22 -1.40 6.79 8.95
N VAL A 23 -0.21 6.20 8.96
CA VAL A 23 -0.03 4.77 8.73
C VAL A 23 -0.54 3.98 9.93
N GLU A 24 -1.57 3.16 9.73
CA GLU A 24 -2.15 2.30 10.78
C GLU A 24 -1.67 0.86 10.69
N PHE A 25 -1.19 0.44 9.52
CA PHE A 25 -0.59 -0.87 9.30
C PHE A 25 0.60 -0.77 8.35
N ALA A 26 1.69 -1.45 8.67
CA ALA A 26 2.89 -1.56 7.86
C ALA A 26 3.62 -2.86 8.20
N SER A 27 3.16 -3.99 7.64
CA SER A 27 3.72 -5.32 7.93
C SER A 27 3.31 -6.34 6.85
N PHE A 28 3.76 -7.57 7.01
CA PHE A 28 3.34 -8.71 6.20
C PHE A 28 1.98 -9.26 6.69
N GLY A 29 1.06 -9.54 5.77
CA GLY A 29 -0.24 -10.14 6.05
C GLY A 29 -0.84 -10.81 4.81
N GLY A 30 -2.17 -10.93 4.76
CA GLY A 30 -2.88 -11.57 3.63
C GLY A 30 -2.59 -10.96 2.26
N TYR A 31 -2.29 -9.65 2.21
CA TYR A 31 -1.90 -8.92 0.99
C TYR A 31 -0.38 -8.88 0.77
N GLY A 32 0.38 -9.78 1.41
CA GLY A 32 1.84 -9.71 1.46
C GLY A 32 2.32 -8.54 2.32
N ASN A 33 3.45 -7.94 1.94
CA ASN A 33 3.87 -6.67 2.52
C ASN A 33 2.87 -5.58 2.12
N ALA A 34 2.23 -4.97 3.10
CA ALA A 34 1.19 -3.98 2.85
C ALA A 34 1.30 -2.79 3.81
N VAL A 35 0.80 -1.65 3.34
CA VAL A 35 0.61 -0.44 4.11
C VAL A 35 -0.87 -0.07 4.09
N VAL A 36 -1.42 0.31 5.24
CA VAL A 36 -2.76 0.92 5.32
C VAL A 36 -2.62 2.32 5.92
N ILE A 37 -3.15 3.32 5.22
CA ILE A 37 -3.16 4.72 5.66
C ILE A 37 -4.60 5.11 5.99
N ARG A 38 -4.82 5.65 7.19
CA ARG A 38 -6.06 6.35 7.55
C ARG A 38 -5.92 7.84 7.24
N HIS A 39 -6.90 8.36 6.51
CA HIS A 39 -6.97 9.76 6.12
C HIS A 39 -7.90 10.56 7.05
N GLU A 40 -7.78 11.89 7.02
CA GLU A 40 -8.56 12.79 7.88
C GLU A 40 -10.08 12.74 7.62
N ASP A 41 -10.49 12.40 6.40
CA ASP A 41 -11.89 12.20 6.03
C ASP A 41 -12.45 10.83 6.45
N GLY A 42 -11.66 10.05 7.19
CA GLY A 42 -12.06 8.73 7.69
C GLY A 42 -11.96 7.62 6.65
N LEU A 43 -11.35 7.85 5.48
CA LEU A 43 -11.06 6.77 4.54
C LEU A 43 -9.80 6.02 4.95
N TRP A 44 -9.78 4.71 4.67
CA TRP A 44 -8.58 3.90 4.72
C TRP A 44 -8.18 3.49 3.31
N ILE A 45 -6.90 3.58 2.99
CA ILE A 45 -6.37 3.07 1.73
C ILE A 45 -5.32 2.00 2.02
N LEU A 46 -5.52 0.82 1.45
CA LEU A 46 -4.58 -0.30 1.48
C LEU A 46 -3.74 -0.30 0.20
N TYR A 47 -2.44 -0.46 0.37
CA TYR A 47 -1.44 -0.66 -0.66
C TYR A 47 -0.78 -2.03 -0.43
N GLY A 48 -1.02 -2.99 -1.32
CA GLY A 48 -0.63 -4.39 -1.15
C GLY A 48 0.50 -4.86 -2.07
N HIS A 49 0.94 -6.10 -1.85
CA HIS A 49 1.90 -6.87 -2.64
C HIS A 49 3.29 -6.23 -2.78
N MET A 50 3.70 -5.39 -1.84
CA MET A 50 4.98 -4.69 -1.92
C MET A 50 6.17 -5.65 -1.88
N ASP A 51 7.29 -5.28 -2.51
CA ASP A 51 8.58 -5.94 -2.28
C ASP A 51 9.19 -5.44 -0.96
N SER A 52 9.10 -4.13 -0.71
CA SER A 52 9.64 -3.49 0.49
C SER A 52 8.69 -2.41 1.01
N ILE A 53 8.53 -2.35 2.33
CA ILE A 53 7.84 -1.27 3.03
C ILE A 53 8.88 -0.21 3.44
N LEU A 54 8.59 1.07 3.17
CA LEU A 54 9.50 2.20 3.43
C LEU A 54 8.89 3.22 4.41
N THR A 55 7.84 2.82 5.13
CA THR A 55 7.22 3.59 6.19
C THR A 55 6.97 2.69 7.41
N THR A 56 6.48 3.27 8.51
CA THR A 56 6.24 2.56 9.76
C THR A 56 4.90 2.95 10.36
N VAL A 57 4.32 2.08 11.20
CA VAL A 57 3.08 2.36 11.92
C VAL A 57 3.25 3.62 12.77
N GLY A 58 2.23 4.50 12.74
CA GLY A 58 2.22 5.78 13.44
C GLY A 58 2.87 6.93 12.66
N ALA A 59 3.56 6.66 11.55
CA ALA A 59 4.10 7.71 10.71
C ALA A 59 2.98 8.50 10.03
N HIS A 60 3.07 9.83 10.06
CA HIS A 60 2.27 10.70 9.22
C HIS A 60 2.97 10.85 7.85
N VAL A 61 2.28 10.52 6.77
CA VAL A 61 2.80 10.63 5.41
C VAL A 61 2.06 11.71 4.63
N GLN A 62 2.77 12.35 3.71
CA GLN A 62 2.18 13.33 2.79
C GLN A 62 1.73 12.64 1.49
N GLN A 63 0.79 13.24 0.78
CA GLN A 63 0.53 12.87 -0.61
C GLN A 63 1.85 12.88 -1.41
N ASP A 64 1.99 11.91 -2.33
CA ASP A 64 3.16 11.67 -3.17
C ASP A 64 4.42 11.19 -2.41
N GLN A 65 4.36 11.05 -1.09
CA GLN A 65 5.45 10.46 -0.32
C GLN A 65 5.58 8.96 -0.66
N VAL A 66 6.80 8.51 -0.99
CA VAL A 66 7.09 7.09 -1.22
C VAL A 66 6.94 6.31 0.09
N ILE A 67 6.10 5.29 0.08
CA ILE A 67 5.78 4.43 1.24
C ILE A 67 6.23 2.97 1.06
N GLY A 68 6.59 2.60 -0.16
CA GLY A 68 7.00 1.24 -0.48
C GLY A 68 7.42 1.08 -1.94
N LYS A 69 7.63 -0.16 -2.36
CA LYS A 69 7.98 -0.51 -3.73
C LYS A 69 7.16 -1.69 -4.22
N VAL A 70 6.75 -1.65 -5.48
CA VAL A 70 6.01 -2.72 -6.15
C VAL A 70 6.76 -4.04 -6.06
N GLY A 71 6.03 -5.10 -5.77
CA GLY A 71 6.53 -6.48 -5.74
C GLY A 71 5.43 -7.47 -6.06
N SER A 72 5.61 -8.70 -5.59
CA SER A 72 4.67 -9.80 -5.77
C SER A 72 4.60 -10.67 -4.52
N THR A 73 4.59 -10.04 -3.33
CA THR A 73 4.53 -10.77 -2.06
C THR A 73 3.08 -11.14 -1.68
N GLY A 74 2.92 -12.16 -0.83
CA GLY A 74 1.61 -12.69 -0.46
C GLY A 74 0.97 -13.48 -1.60
N ASP A 75 -0.36 -13.46 -1.66
CA ASP A 75 -1.12 -14.11 -2.75
C ASP A 75 -1.15 -13.19 -3.98
N SER A 76 -0.13 -13.29 -4.82
CA SER A 76 0.03 -12.50 -6.04
C SER A 76 0.68 -13.35 -7.15
N THR A 77 0.20 -13.18 -8.39
CA THR A 77 0.68 -13.92 -9.57
C THR A 77 1.74 -13.16 -10.37
N GLY A 78 2.03 -11.91 -10.01
CA GLY A 78 2.99 -11.07 -10.72
C GLY A 78 3.13 -9.67 -10.12
N ASN A 79 4.13 -8.91 -10.59
CA ASN A 79 4.41 -7.60 -10.01
C ASN A 79 3.28 -6.59 -10.28
N HIS A 80 2.61 -6.14 -9.23
CA HIS A 80 1.58 -5.10 -9.27
C HIS A 80 1.39 -4.48 -7.88
N LEU A 81 0.73 -3.32 -7.85
CA LEU A 81 0.15 -2.75 -6.65
C LEU A 81 -1.33 -3.14 -6.59
N HIS A 82 -1.77 -3.81 -5.53
CA HIS A 82 -3.20 -3.89 -5.16
C HIS A 82 -3.57 -2.64 -4.36
N PHE A 83 -4.53 -1.86 -4.85
CA PHE A 83 -4.97 -0.62 -4.24
C PHE A 83 -6.46 -0.72 -3.85
N GLU A 84 -6.79 -0.53 -2.58
CA GLU A 84 -8.16 -0.69 -2.09
C GLU A 84 -8.56 0.44 -1.15
N ILE A 85 -9.69 1.09 -1.44
CA ILE A 85 -10.30 2.11 -0.58
C ILE A 85 -11.32 1.41 0.32
N LYS A 86 -11.27 1.67 1.62
CA LYS A 86 -12.17 1.14 2.65
C LYS A 86 -12.78 2.28 3.46
N ASN A 87 -14.00 2.04 3.97
CA ASN A 87 -14.72 2.89 4.91
C ASN A 87 -14.99 2.17 6.23
#